data_AF-A0AAE0FA12-F1
#
_entry.id   AF-A0AAE0FA12-F1
#
_cell.length_a   1.000
_cell.length_b   1.000
_cell.length_c   1.000
_cell.angle_alpha   90.00
_cell.angle_beta   90.00
_cell.angle_gamma   90.00
#
_symmetry.space_group_name_H-M   'P 1'
#
loop_
_entity.id
_entity.type
_entity.pdbx_description
1 polymer ?
#
loop_
_entity_poly.entity_id
_entity_poly.type
_entity_poly.pdbx_seq_one_letter_code
_entity_poly.pdbx_strand_id
1 'polypeptide(L)'
;MSWNVGGGLRVVQASDDRDGAVPVTTLGLDAVSTAAVTDAPYILEYNAVDEAGNQAATLQRRVSVVSPCVAPSTLCEEFTEELVCSSCEGTSCLCLQSTESEPEVTVEEYVPPQDVTPPV
;
A
#
# COMPACT_ATOMS: atom_id res chain seq x y z
N MET A 1 -30.30 -12.74 9.60
CA MET A 1 -29.13 -11.86 9.37
C MET A 1 -28.76 -11.83 7.90
N SER A 2 -28.72 -10.64 7.29
CA SER A 2 -28.35 -10.45 5.88
C SER A 2 -27.37 -9.29 5.75
N TRP A 3 -26.44 -9.38 4.79
CA TRP A 3 -25.32 -8.45 4.62
C TRP A 3 -25.46 -7.64 3.33
N ASN A 4 -25.22 -6.32 3.40
CA ASN A 4 -25.05 -5.47 2.22
C ASN A 4 -23.65 -4.86 2.21
N VAL A 5 -23.01 -4.89 1.06
CA VAL A 5 -21.73 -4.24 0.80
C VAL A 5 -22.05 -3.28 -0.35
N GLY A 6 -21.94 -1.92 -0.24
CA GLY A 6 -22.18 -0.82 -1.29
C GLY A 6 -21.01 0.19 -1.65
N GLY A 7 -20.46 0.28 -2.89
CA GLY A 7 -19.04 0.56 -3.27
C GLY A 7 -18.35 1.87 -2.89
N GLY A 8 -17.07 1.79 -2.48
CA GLY A 8 -16.29 2.91 -1.94
C GLY A 8 -16.64 3.14 -0.46
N LEU A 9 -15.63 3.18 0.42
CA LEU A 9 -15.75 3.22 1.90
C LEU A 9 -17.07 2.61 2.41
N ARG A 10 -17.23 1.31 2.13
CA ARG A 10 -18.45 0.52 2.32
C ARG A 10 -18.71 0.41 3.83
N VAL A 11 -19.66 1.17 4.37
CA VAL A 11 -20.18 0.95 5.73
C VAL A 11 -20.75 -0.47 5.78
N VAL A 12 -20.18 -1.33 6.63
CA VAL A 12 -20.64 -2.71 6.80
C VAL A 12 -21.73 -2.75 7.86
N GLN A 13 -22.84 -3.41 7.57
CA GLN A 13 -24.01 -3.47 8.43
C GLN A 13 -24.48 -4.91 8.57
N ALA A 14 -24.89 -5.27 9.77
CA ALA A 14 -25.61 -6.49 10.08
C ALA A 14 -26.98 -6.12 10.63
N SER A 15 -27.98 -6.97 10.37
CA SER A 15 -29.32 -6.81 10.92
C SER A 15 -29.89 -8.12 11.45
N ASP A 16 -30.67 -8.00 12.50
CA ASP A 16 -31.45 -9.05 13.14
C ASP A 16 -32.94 -8.68 13.12
N ASP A 17 -33.82 -9.68 13.07
CA ASP A 17 -35.27 -9.47 12.98
C ASP A 17 -35.90 -9.01 14.29
N ARG A 18 -35.25 -9.24 15.44
CA ARG A 18 -35.68 -8.78 16.76
C ARG A 18 -34.93 -7.52 17.19
N ASP A 19 -33.62 -7.48 16.95
CA ASP A 19 -32.76 -6.41 17.48
C ASP A 19 -32.52 -5.27 16.48
N GLY A 20 -32.93 -5.43 15.22
CA GLY A 20 -32.73 -4.41 14.19
C GLY A 20 -31.27 -4.34 13.77
N ALA A 21 -30.58 -3.22 13.97
CA ALA A 21 -29.19 -3.07 13.57
C ALA A 21 -28.23 -3.70 14.59
N VAL A 22 -27.34 -4.58 14.13
CA VAL A 22 -26.37 -5.29 14.97
C VAL A 22 -24.96 -4.74 14.73
N PRO A 23 -24.17 -4.45 15.79
CA PRO A 23 -22.81 -3.98 15.64
C PRO A 23 -21.93 -5.00 14.89
N VAL A 24 -21.08 -4.49 14.00
CA VAL A 24 -20.14 -5.29 13.22
C VAL A 24 -18.72 -5.01 13.68
N THR A 25 -18.01 -6.07 14.05
CA THR A 25 -16.58 -6.04 14.32
C THR A 25 -15.82 -6.35 13.03
N THR A 26 -14.92 -5.46 12.63
CA THR A 26 -14.05 -5.64 11.47
C THR A 26 -12.63 -5.96 11.93
N LEU A 27 -12.07 -7.08 11.46
CA LEU A 27 -10.69 -7.48 11.74
C LEU A 27 -9.82 -7.29 10.50
N GLY A 28 -8.54 -6.96 10.71
CA GLY A 28 -7.54 -6.81 9.65
C GLY A 28 -7.47 -5.41 9.01
N LEU A 29 -8.32 -4.46 9.42
CA LEU A 29 -8.36 -3.11 8.85
C LEU A 29 -7.05 -2.34 9.11
N ASP A 30 -6.50 -2.43 10.32
CA ASP A 30 -5.26 -1.73 10.71
C ASP A 30 -4.02 -2.22 9.95
N ALA A 31 -4.10 -3.41 9.33
CA ALA A 31 -3.02 -3.97 8.54
C ALA A 31 -3.04 -3.50 7.07
N VAL A 32 -4.15 -2.88 6.61
CA VAL A 32 -4.27 -2.42 5.24
C VAL A 32 -3.41 -1.18 5.04
N SER A 33 -2.44 -1.26 4.13
CA SER A 33 -1.62 -0.12 3.70
C SER A 33 -1.82 0.14 2.21
N THR A 34 -2.07 1.39 1.84
CA THR A 34 -2.15 1.82 0.44
C THR A 34 -0.84 2.44 -0.06
N ALA A 35 0.22 2.41 0.75
CA ALA A 35 1.50 3.03 0.42
C ALA A 35 2.32 2.23 -0.61
N ALA A 36 2.05 0.93 -0.74
CA ALA A 36 2.74 0.06 -1.68
C ALA A 36 1.77 -0.97 -2.28
N VAL A 37 2.07 -1.38 -3.51
CA VAL A 37 1.39 -2.49 -4.19
C VAL A 37 1.71 -3.78 -3.47
N THR A 38 0.73 -4.68 -3.36
CA THR A 38 0.92 -5.98 -2.72
C THR A 38 0.58 -7.12 -3.69
N ASP A 39 1.44 -8.14 -3.72
CA ASP A 39 1.19 -9.35 -4.52
C ASP A 39 0.02 -10.17 -3.97
N ALA A 40 -0.16 -10.14 -2.64
CA ALA A 40 -1.28 -10.78 -1.95
C ALA A 40 -2.31 -9.75 -1.49
N PRO A 41 -3.63 -10.04 -1.62
CA PRO A 41 -4.66 -9.16 -1.09
C PRO A 41 -4.68 -9.19 0.44
N TYR A 42 -4.99 -8.05 1.06
CA TYR A 42 -5.40 -7.99 2.45
C TYR A 42 -6.75 -8.68 2.63
N ILE A 43 -6.90 -9.39 3.75
CA ILE A 43 -8.16 -10.05 4.11
C ILE A 43 -8.79 -9.29 5.27
N LEU A 44 -10.02 -8.85 5.07
CA LEU A 44 -10.88 -8.28 6.11
C LEU A 44 -11.93 -9.30 6.51
N GLU A 45 -12.16 -9.44 7.80
CA GLU A 45 -13.21 -10.30 8.34
C GLU A 45 -14.27 -9.48 9.07
N TYR A 46 -15.54 -9.76 8.81
CA TYR A 46 -16.68 -9.09 9.43
C TYR A 46 -17.46 -10.08 10.27
N ASN A 47 -17.56 -9.77 11.56
CA ASN A 47 -18.28 -10.57 12.55
C ASN A 47 -19.38 -9.73 13.17
N ALA A 48 -20.54 -10.33 13.40
CA ALA A 48 -21.66 -9.71 14.10
C ALA A 48 -22.22 -10.70 15.11
N VAL A 49 -22.48 -10.21 16.32
CA VAL A 49 -23.08 -10.95 17.43
C VAL A 49 -24.20 -10.10 17.99
N ASP A 50 -25.41 -10.67 18.04
CA ASP A 50 -26.58 -9.98 18.60
C ASP A 50 -26.56 -9.93 20.13
N GLU A 51 -27.53 -9.26 20.76
CA GLU A 51 -27.58 -9.13 22.23
C GLU A 51 -27.85 -10.46 22.94
N ALA A 52 -28.47 -11.41 22.24
CA ALA A 52 -28.71 -12.77 22.73
C ALA A 52 -27.51 -13.72 22.56
N GLY A 53 -26.43 -13.26 21.91
CA GLY A 53 -25.22 -14.02 21.66
C GLY A 53 -25.24 -14.89 20.40
N ASN A 54 -26.24 -14.73 19.51
CA ASN A 54 -26.26 -15.45 18.24
C ASN A 54 -25.23 -14.84 17.29
N GLN A 55 -24.41 -15.70 16.67
CA GLN A 55 -23.35 -15.29 15.76
C GLN A 55 -23.80 -15.40 14.31
N ALA A 56 -23.63 -14.32 13.55
CA ALA A 56 -23.76 -14.38 12.10
C ALA A 56 -22.59 -15.15 11.48
N ALA A 57 -22.80 -15.73 10.29
CA ALA A 57 -21.69 -16.26 9.50
C ALA A 57 -20.70 -15.15 9.16
N THR A 58 -19.41 -15.40 9.42
CA THR A 58 -18.33 -14.46 9.11
C THR A 58 -18.23 -14.21 7.61
N LEU A 59 -18.13 -12.93 7.23
CA LEU A 59 -17.83 -12.56 5.86
C LEU A 59 -16.38 -12.16 5.70
N GLN A 60 -15.77 -12.62 4.60
CA GLN A 60 -14.42 -12.23 4.22
C GLN A 60 -14.44 -11.32 2.99
N ARG A 61 -13.59 -10.28 3.00
CA ARG A 61 -13.34 -9.42 1.84
C ARG A 61 -11.86 -9.36 1.52
N ARG A 62 -11.55 -9.56 0.25
CA ARG A 62 -10.21 -9.40 -0.33
C ARG A 62 -10.04 -7.96 -0.80
N VAL A 63 -8.96 -7.32 -0.36
CA VAL A 63 -8.57 -5.96 -0.76
C VAL A 63 -7.21 -6.03 -1.42
N SER A 64 -7.16 -5.78 -2.72
CA SER A 64 -5.91 -5.70 -3.48
C SER A 64 -5.49 -4.25 -3.62
N VAL A 65 -4.21 -3.95 -3.38
CA VAL A 65 -3.62 -2.66 -3.68
C VAL A 65 -2.83 -2.82 -4.96
N VAL A 66 -3.27 -2.14 -6.02
CA VAL A 66 -2.69 -2.23 -7.36
C VAL A 66 -2.03 -0.92 -7.73
N SER A 67 -1.02 -1.00 -8.61
CA SER A 67 -0.43 0.21 -9.18
C SER A 67 -1.48 0.94 -10.03
N PRO A 68 -1.58 2.27 -9.94
CA PRO A 68 -2.34 3.04 -10.92
C PRO A 68 -1.72 2.98 -12.32
N CYS A 69 -0.45 2.58 -12.42
CA CYS A 69 0.28 2.42 -13.67
C CYS A 69 0.15 0.99 -14.20
N VAL A 70 -0.27 0.84 -15.45
CA VAL A 70 -0.47 -0.46 -16.11
C VAL A 70 0.88 -1.02 -16.55
N ALA A 71 1.46 -1.93 -15.76
CA ALA A 71 2.79 -2.54 -15.97
C ALA A 71 3.95 -1.52 -16.10
N PRO A 72 5.19 -1.86 -15.69
CA PRO A 72 6.29 -0.90 -15.75
C PRO A 72 6.80 -0.81 -17.18
N SER A 73 6.18 -0.02 -18.08
CA SER A 73 6.85 0.62 -19.24
C SER A 73 5.93 1.23 -20.30
N THR A 74 4.76 0.67 -20.64
CA THR A 74 4.13 1.03 -21.93
C THR A 74 3.55 2.45 -22.03
N LEU A 75 3.26 3.12 -20.91
CA LEU A 75 2.74 4.50 -20.94
C LEU A 75 3.82 5.60 -20.88
N CYS A 76 5.04 5.29 -20.46
CA CYS A 76 6.14 6.27 -20.41
C CYS A 76 7.28 5.90 -21.40
N GLU A 77 7.03 4.97 -22.32
CA GLU A 77 7.99 4.43 -23.31
C GLU A 77 8.39 5.42 -24.44
N GLU A 78 7.71 6.56 -24.59
CA GLU A 78 7.98 7.49 -25.71
C GLU A 78 9.23 8.35 -25.55
N PHE A 79 9.91 8.31 -24.39
CA PHE A 79 11.14 9.06 -24.15
C PHE A 79 12.21 8.15 -23.55
N THR A 80 13.39 8.14 -24.16
CA THR A 80 14.51 7.22 -23.94
C THR A 80 15.27 7.39 -22.61
N GLU A 81 14.61 7.86 -21.55
CA GLU A 81 15.22 8.06 -20.23
C GLU A 81 14.23 7.56 -19.17
N GLU A 82 14.72 6.95 -18.09
CA GLU A 82 13.94 6.22 -17.06
C GLU A 82 12.86 7.11 -16.41
N LEU A 83 11.72 7.17 -17.07
CA LEU A 83 10.54 7.89 -16.62
C LEU A 83 9.65 6.92 -15.85
N VAL A 84 9.44 7.22 -14.57
CA VAL A 84 8.57 6.43 -13.70
C VAL A 84 7.18 7.08 -13.68
N CYS A 85 6.17 6.28 -13.98
CA CYS A 85 4.78 6.69 -13.84
C CYS A 85 4.45 6.92 -12.36
N SER A 86 4.07 8.16 -12.02
CA SER A 86 3.79 8.58 -10.63
C SER A 86 2.31 8.53 -10.28
N SER A 87 1.44 8.87 -11.24
CA SER A 87 -0.01 8.85 -11.09
C SER A 87 -0.66 8.75 -12.47
N CYS A 88 -1.83 8.13 -12.52
CA CYS A 88 -2.63 8.01 -13.74
C CYS A 88 -4.06 8.44 -13.48
N GLU A 89 -4.62 9.20 -14.41
CA GLU A 89 -6.04 9.49 -14.48
C GLU A 89 -6.57 9.05 -15.84
N GLY A 90 -7.33 7.96 -15.85
CA GLY A 90 -7.80 7.34 -17.09
C GLY A 90 -6.65 6.81 -17.95
N THR A 91 -6.41 7.42 -19.11
CA THR A 91 -5.35 7.05 -20.07
C THR A 91 -4.14 7.99 -20.02
N SER A 92 -4.17 9.03 -19.18
CA SER A 92 -3.07 9.97 -19.01
C SER A 92 -2.31 9.67 -17.73
N CYS A 93 -0.97 9.61 -17.78
CA CYS A 93 -0.14 9.44 -16.60
C CYS A 93 0.91 10.54 -16.50
N LEU A 94 1.21 10.96 -15.27
CA LEU A 94 2.31 11.86 -14.98
C LEU A 94 3.59 11.03 -14.83
N CYS A 95 4.50 11.16 -15.80
CA CYS A 95 5.82 10.53 -15.74
C CYS A 95 6.84 11.52 -15.15
N LEU A 96 7.60 11.11 -14.15
CA LEU A 96 8.70 11.89 -13.56
C LEU A 96 10.03 11.22 -13.88
N GLN A 97 11.07 12.00 -14.13
CA GLN A 97 12.42 11.45 -14.30
C GLN A 97 12.82 10.75 -13.00
N SER A 98 13.31 9.51 -13.10
CA SER A 98 13.98 8.84 -11.99
C SER A 98 15.24 9.64 -11.68
N THR A 99 15.19 10.54 -10.71
CA THR A 99 16.40 11.22 -10.23
C THR A 99 17.16 10.21 -9.37
N GLU A 100 17.89 9.30 -10.01
CA GLU A 100 19.00 8.62 -9.36
C GLU A 100 20.10 9.67 -9.18
N SER A 101 20.01 10.46 -8.11
CA SER A 101 21.15 11.22 -7.63
C SER A 101 22.12 10.22 -7.02
N GLU A 102 22.95 9.58 -7.85
CA GLU A 102 24.19 8.96 -7.36
C GLU A 102 24.91 10.02 -6.52
N PRO A 103 25.22 9.77 -5.23
CA PRO A 103 26.05 10.71 -4.50
C PRO A 103 27.42 10.67 -5.17
N GLU A 104 27.90 11.80 -5.70
CA GLU A 104 29.30 11.92 -6.09
C GLU A 104 30.16 11.60 -4.87
N VAL A 105 30.77 10.40 -4.84
CA VAL A 105 31.73 10.01 -3.81
C VAL A 105 33.02 10.77 -4.10
N THR A 106 33.20 11.92 -3.47
CA THR A 106 34.52 12.57 -3.42
C THR A 106 35.39 11.79 -2.42
N VAL A 107 36.26 10.91 -2.93
CA VAL A 107 37.31 10.30 -2.11
C VAL A 107 38.37 11.37 -1.88
N GLU A 108 38.37 11.99 -0.70
CA GLU A 108 39.53 12.76 -0.26
C GLU A 108 40.69 11.79 -0.02
N GLU A 109 41.71 11.88 -0.86
CA GLU A 109 42.92 11.06 -0.79
C GLU A 109 43.67 11.37 0.52
N TYR A 110 43.77 10.37 1.41
CA TYR A 110 44.57 10.46 2.63
C TYR A 110 46.06 10.55 2.26
N VAL A 111 46.68 11.72 2.48
CA VAL A 111 48.13 11.90 2.36
C VAL A 111 48.77 11.49 3.69
N PRO A 112 49.47 10.33 3.77
CA PRO A 112 50.16 9.95 5.00
C PRO A 112 51.26 10.96 5.33
N PRO A 113 51.48 11.31 6.61
CA PRO A 113 52.54 12.22 7.02
C PRO A 113 53.90 11.65 6.64
N GLN A 114 54.70 12.46 5.93
CA GLN A 114 56.09 12.14 5.60
C GLN A 114 56.93 12.14 6.90
N ASP A 115 57.40 10.95 7.25
CA ASP A 115 58.63 10.63 7.97
C ASP A 115 59.11 11.65 9.04
N VAL A 116 58.70 11.41 10.29
CA VAL A 116 59.36 11.99 11.47
C VAL A 116 60.35 10.95 12.01
N THR A 117 61.63 11.13 11.65
CA THR A 117 62.75 10.31 12.10
C THR A 117 62.82 10.17 13.63
N PRO A 118 63.14 8.99 14.20
CA PRO A 118 63.24 8.79 15.64
C PRO A 118 64.54 9.37 16.23
N PRO A 119 64.51 10.04 17.39
CA PRO A 119 65.73 10.43 18.09
C PRO A 119 66.35 9.24 18.86
N VAL A 120 67.70 9.23 18.88
CA VAL A 120 68.63 8.24 19.46
C VAL A 120 68.46 8.09 20.97
#